data_AF-A0A0R3SNR2-F1
#
_entry.id   AF-A0A0R3SNR2-F1
#
_cell.length_a   1.000
_cell.length_b   1.000
_cell.length_c   1.000
_cell.angle_alpha   90.00
_cell.angle_beta   90.00
_cell.angle_gamma   90.00
#
_symmetry.space_group_name_H-M   'P 1'
#
loop_
_entity.id
_entity.type
_entity.pdbx_description
1 polymer ?
#
loop_
_entity_poly.entity_id
_entity_poly.type
_entity_poly.pdbx_seq_one_letter_code
_entity_poly.pdbx_strand_id
1 'polypeptide(L)'
;MLITKMPIEADVFVANSTFPGYYAWRNSHTGSWFIQELCKVIKAGQDSGKSHDVAALLTVVARKVAILYESNTGQPDSHASK
;
A
#
# COMPACT_ATOMS: atom_id res chain seq x y z
N MET A 1 -6.05 30.81 -26.46
CA MET A 1 -4.99 29.99 -25.85
C MET A 1 -5.12 30.13 -24.35
N LEU A 2 -5.62 29.11 -23.66
CA LEU A 2 -5.70 29.15 -22.19
C LEU A 2 -4.32 28.81 -21.64
N ILE A 3 -3.69 29.78 -20.98
CA ILE A 3 -2.50 29.53 -20.17
C ILE A 3 -3.00 28.94 -18.85
N THR A 4 -3.05 27.62 -18.77
CA THR A 4 -3.43 26.93 -17.53
C THR A 4 -2.19 26.77 -16.67
N LYS A 5 -2.13 27.49 -15.54
CA LYS A 5 -1.02 27.39 -14.58
C LYS A 5 -1.31 26.22 -13.64
N MET A 6 -0.48 25.18 -13.66
CA MET A 6 -0.64 24.03 -12.75
C MET A 6 -0.14 24.36 -11.34
N PRO A 7 -0.73 23.77 -10.29
CA PRO A 7 -0.16 23.80 -8.95
C PRO A 7 1.28 23.26 -8.94
N ILE A 8 2.13 23.80 -8.06
CA ILE A 8 3.54 23.39 -7.97
C ILE A 8 3.71 21.94 -7.49
N GLU A 9 2.77 21.45 -6.68
CA GLU A 9 2.73 20.07 -6.16
C GLU A 9 1.71 19.20 -6.90
N ALA A 10 1.39 19.53 -8.17
CA ALA A 10 0.50 18.71 -8.97
C ALA A 10 1.14 17.35 -9.30
N ASP A 11 0.30 16.37 -9.63
CA ASP A 11 0.70 15.06 -10.16
C ASP A 11 1.53 14.18 -9.20
N VAL A 12 1.50 14.47 -7.90
CA VAL A 12 2.13 13.64 -6.86
C VAL A 12 1.12 12.63 -6.30
N PHE A 13 1.53 11.36 -6.23
CA PHE A 13 0.75 10.31 -5.60
C PHE A 13 1.59 9.63 -4.52
N VAL A 14 1.08 9.62 -3.27
CA VAL A 14 1.77 9.04 -2.11
C VAL A 14 0.97 7.86 -1.57
N ALA A 15 1.59 6.68 -1.56
CA ALA A 15 1.03 5.48 -0.94
C ALA A 15 1.81 5.11 0.32
N ASN A 16 1.14 5.18 1.46
CA ASN A 16 1.71 4.74 2.74
C ASN A 16 1.25 3.31 3.05
N SER A 17 2.14 2.54 3.69
CA SER A 17 1.84 1.15 4.09
C SER A 17 0.86 1.04 5.25
N THR A 18 0.71 2.13 6.01
CA THR A 18 -0.18 2.23 7.17
C THR A 18 -0.60 3.68 7.35
N PHE A 19 -1.64 3.89 8.17
CA PHE A 19 -2.11 5.24 8.50
C PHE A 19 -1.09 5.96 9.40
N PRO A 20 -0.96 7.30 9.32
CA PRO A 20 -0.11 8.06 10.24
C PRO A 20 -0.39 7.71 11.71
N GLY A 21 0.67 7.52 12.49
CA GLY A 21 0.55 7.10 13.89
C GLY A 21 0.45 5.58 14.09
N TYR A 22 0.46 4.75 13.06
CA TYR A 22 0.42 3.29 13.22
C TYR A 22 1.77 2.62 12.91
N TYR A 23 1.96 1.41 13.43
CA TYR A 23 3.11 0.57 13.07
C TYR A 23 2.96 0.03 11.64
N ALA A 24 4.07 0.00 10.92
CA ALA A 24 4.19 -0.69 9.64
C ALA A 24 4.90 -2.03 9.87
N TRP A 25 4.18 -3.13 9.66
CA TRP A 25 4.66 -4.46 9.99
C TRP A 25 5.57 -5.06 8.92
N ARG A 26 6.59 -5.79 9.40
CA ARG A 26 7.60 -6.44 8.56
C ARG A 26 8.01 -7.78 9.15
N ASN A 27 8.09 -8.78 8.29
CA ASN A 27 8.75 -10.04 8.60
C ASN A 27 10.25 -9.94 8.26
N SER A 28 11.12 -10.47 9.12
CA SER A 28 12.58 -10.42 8.95
C SER A 28 13.08 -11.17 7.72
N HIS A 29 12.38 -12.22 7.30
CA HIS A 29 12.79 -13.07 6.18
C HIS A 29 12.05 -12.73 4.89
N THR A 30 10.76 -12.37 4.96
CA THR A 30 9.92 -12.15 3.76
C THR A 30 9.67 -10.69 3.40
N GLY A 31 10.10 -9.73 4.23
CA GLY A 31 9.94 -8.30 3.98
C GLY A 31 8.64 -7.71 4.56
N SER A 32 8.30 -6.48 4.17
CA SER A 32 7.11 -5.79 4.69
C SER A 32 5.83 -6.27 4.02
N TRP A 33 4.73 -6.37 4.77
CA TRP A 33 3.47 -6.90 4.24
C TRP A 33 2.96 -6.08 3.05
N PHE A 34 3.05 -4.76 3.15
CA PHE A 34 2.66 -3.85 2.08
C PHE A 34 3.45 -4.07 0.78
N ILE A 35 4.78 -4.16 0.85
CA ILE A 35 5.62 -4.34 -0.35
C ILE A 35 5.43 -5.74 -0.95
N GLN A 36 5.28 -6.78 -0.12
CA GLN A 36 4.98 -8.12 -0.58
C GLN A 36 3.70 -8.15 -1.45
N GLU A 37 2.61 -7.57 -0.95
CA GLU A 37 1.35 -7.55 -1.70
C GLU A 37 1.36 -6.58 -2.88
N LEU A 38 2.05 -5.44 -2.77
CA LEU A 38 2.24 -4.51 -3.88
C LEU A 38 2.88 -5.22 -5.09
N CYS A 39 3.99 -5.92 -4.88
CA CYS A 39 4.67 -6.65 -5.95
C CYS A 39 3.77 -7.74 -6.56
N LYS A 40 3.04 -8.49 -5.74
CA LYS A 40 2.12 -9.55 -6.22
C LYS A 40 0.97 -8.96 -7.04
N VAL A 41 0.38 -7.86 -6.60
CA VAL A 41 -0.76 -7.22 -7.28
C VAL A 41 -0.33 -6.59 -8.60
N ILE A 42 0.82 -5.91 -8.65
CA ILE A 42 1.35 -5.36 -9.91
C ILE A 42 1.62 -6.48 -10.91
N LYS A 43 2.28 -7.56 -10.47
CA LYS A 43 2.56 -8.72 -11.33
C LYS A 43 1.29 -9.36 -11.86
N ALA A 44 0.31 -9.62 -10.99
CA ALA A 44 -0.98 -10.17 -11.40
C ALA A 44 -1.74 -9.25 -12.37
N GLY A 45 -1.63 -7.93 -12.19
CA GLY A 45 -2.18 -6.94 -13.12
C GLY A 45 -1.55 -7.07 -14.51
N GLN A 46 -0.22 -7.12 -14.59
CA GLN A 46 0.50 -7.36 -15.85
C GLN A 46 0.09 -8.69 -16.51
N ASP A 47 0.05 -9.77 -15.74
CA ASP A 47 -0.27 -11.12 -16.26
C ASP A 47 -1.71 -11.21 -16.79
N SER A 48 -2.64 -10.40 -16.26
CA SER A 48 -4.04 -10.38 -16.68
C SER A 48 -4.28 -9.69 -18.03
N GLY A 49 -3.31 -8.92 -18.53
CA GLY A 49 -3.44 -8.10 -19.74
C GLY A 49 -4.44 -6.94 -19.62
N LYS A 50 -5.04 -6.72 -18.43
CA LYS A 50 -5.98 -5.63 -18.17
C LYS A 50 -5.22 -4.41 -17.66
N SER A 51 -5.57 -3.24 -18.21
CA SER A 51 -5.12 -1.97 -17.66
C SER A 51 -5.89 -1.67 -16.38
N HIS A 52 -5.16 -1.43 -15.30
CA HIS A 52 -5.70 -0.98 -14.02
C HIS A 52 -4.99 0.32 -13.65
N ASP A 53 -5.74 1.30 -13.16
CA ASP A 53 -5.13 2.49 -12.59
C ASP A 53 -4.41 2.16 -11.26
N VAL A 54 -3.45 3.01 -10.90
CA VAL A 54 -2.61 2.80 -9.71
C VAL A 54 -3.42 2.78 -8.42
N ALA A 55 -4.49 3.58 -8.33
CA ALA A 55 -5.33 3.64 -7.13
C ALA A 55 -6.15 2.35 -6.95
N ALA A 56 -6.65 1.77 -8.03
CA ALA A 56 -7.34 0.48 -8.03
C ALA A 56 -6.41 -0.65 -7.58
N LEU A 57 -5.17 -0.69 -8.09
CA LEU A 57 -4.17 -1.66 -7.64
C LEU A 57 -3.89 -1.53 -6.15
N LEU A 58 -3.69 -0.29 -5.66
CA LEU A 58 -3.45 -0.04 -4.24
C LEU A 58 -4.64 -0.36 -3.34
N THR A 59 -5.86 -0.21 -3.84
CA THR A 59 -7.07 -0.66 -3.14
C THR A 59 -7.05 -2.17 -2.92
N VAL A 60 -6.62 -2.94 -3.93
CA VAL A 60 -6.44 -4.39 -3.80
C VAL A 60 -5.33 -4.72 -2.81
N VAL A 61 -4.20 -4.00 -2.84
CA VAL A 61 -3.10 -4.17 -1.88
C VAL A 61 -3.59 -3.94 -0.45
N ALA A 62 -4.27 -2.82 -0.19
CA ALA A 62 -4.81 -2.50 1.13
C ALA A 62 -5.77 -3.59 1.63
N ARG A 63 -6.67 -4.08 0.77
CA ARG A 63 -7.57 -5.17 1.09
C ARG A 63 -6.83 -6.46 1.43
N LYS A 64 -5.81 -6.84 0.65
CA LYS A 64 -5.03 -8.05 0.89
C LYS A 64 -4.24 -7.97 2.19
N VAL A 65 -3.60 -6.83 2.47
CA VAL A 65 -2.87 -6.63 3.74
C VAL A 65 -3.82 -6.78 4.93
N ALA A 66 -5.02 -6.18 4.86
CA ALA A 66 -6.01 -6.24 5.94
C ALA A 66 -6.57 -7.65 6.22
N ILE A 67 -6.67 -8.50 5.19
CA ILE A 67 -7.29 -9.83 5.32
C ILE A 67 -6.26 -10.93 5.60
N LEU A 68 -5.05 -10.81 5.03
CA LEU A 68 -4.08 -11.91 5.02
C LEU A 68 -3.02 -11.81 6.12
N TYR A 69 -2.91 -10.67 6.79
CA TYR A 69 -1.81 -10.42 7.72
C TYR A 69 -2.31 -9.96 9.08
N GLU A 70 -1.74 -10.56 10.12
CA GLU A 70 -1.92 -10.19 11.51
C GLU A 70 -0.59 -10.35 12.26
N SER A 71 -0.30 -9.43 13.17
CA SER A 71 0.96 -9.43 13.92
C SER A 71 0.83 -10.31 15.15
N ASN A 72 1.71 -11.30 15.29
CA ASN A 72 1.79 -12.11 16.49
C ASN A 72 2.99 -11.69 17.34
N THR A 73 2.83 -10.59 18.09
CA THR A 73 3.91 -10.01 18.91
C THR A 73 3.88 -10.44 20.37
N GLY A 74 2.80 -11.11 20.81
CA GLY A 74 2.56 -11.39 22.22
C GLY A 74 2.35 -10.14 23.09
N GLN A 75 2.27 -8.94 22.50
CA GLN A 75 2.07 -7.68 23.21
C GLN A 75 0.64 -7.17 22.93
N PRO A 76 -0.21 -6.98 23.96
CA PRO A 76 -1.60 -6.52 23.77
C PRO A 76 -1.69 -5.17 23.04
N ASP A 77 -0.72 -4.29 23.30
CA ASP A 77 -0.70 -2.93 22.76
C ASP A 77 -0.17 -2.84 21.33
N SER A 78 0.27 -3.97 20.75
CA SER A 78 0.77 -3.99 19.38
C SER A 78 -0.31 -3.73 18.32
N HIS A 79 -1.58 -3.85 18.70
CA HIS A 79 -2.71 -3.47 17.85
C HIS A 79 -3.03 -1.97 17.92
N ALA A 80 -2.41 -1.22 18.84
CA ALA A 80 -2.64 0.20 19.02
C ALA A 80 -1.76 1.06 18.07
N SER A 81 -2.13 2.33 17.92
CA SER A 81 -1.26 3.36 17.35
C SER A 81 -0.01 3.55 18.21
N LYS A 82 1.10 3.93 17.58
CA LYS A 82 2.36 4.36 18.21
C LYS A 82 2.16 5.47 19.24
#